data_AF-A0A1W1V8B8-F1
#
_entry.id   AF-A0A1W1V8B8-F1
#
_cell.length_a   1.000
_cell.length_b   1.000
_cell.length_c   1.000
_cell.angle_alpha   90.00
_cell.angle_beta   90.00
_cell.angle_gamma   90.00
#
_symmetry.space_group_name_H-M   'P 1'
#
loop_
_entity.id
_entity.type
_entity.pdbx_description
1 polymer ?
#
loop_
_entity_poly.entity_id
_entity_poly.type
_entity_poly.pdbx_seq_one_letter_code
_entity_poly.pdbx_strand_id
1 'polypeptide(L)'
;MPERIRRWTAFTLLVALALAIAVGAFIRGGRAFRRPLGVGQEPTISLYLHKTGETKSIKMEDYIQGVVAAEMDPNWPVNALAAQAILARTFTLKKVQEGGVKARGTDASTSTEEFQAYAPEKINDNVRRAVENTRGLVVKSGGRLINAWFHAAGGPQTAASAVEGLDFHQEPAPYVHSVKDPGLAIAPPEDKAWSASFSKDELATAVRKITGQDPGPITSVRIAEKGPSGRATKIEVGKLTVSGPALRLALGSDRLRSTFITGVEVRGNRVIFRGQGYGHGVGMSQWGARALAEQGKSPEEIIKYFFKDVTLEKAW
;
A
#
# COMPACT_ATOMS: atom_id res chain seq x y z
N MET A 1 -32.32 -18.37 2.75
CA MET A 1 -30.88 -18.68 2.87
C MET A 1 -30.11 -17.47 2.36
N PRO A 2 -29.38 -16.72 3.20
CA PRO A 2 -28.62 -15.59 2.71
C PRO A 2 -27.31 -16.07 2.11
N GLU A 3 -27.05 -15.64 0.87
CA GLU A 3 -25.81 -15.88 0.15
C GLU A 3 -24.60 -15.40 0.96
N ARG A 4 -23.59 -16.27 1.07
CA ARG A 4 -22.29 -15.94 1.65
C ARG A 4 -21.64 -14.84 0.82
N ILE A 5 -21.61 -13.63 1.37
CA ILE A 5 -20.77 -12.52 0.90
C ILE A 5 -19.34 -13.03 0.81
N ARG A 6 -18.85 -13.16 -0.43
CA ARG A 6 -17.48 -13.58 -0.74
C ARG A 6 -16.55 -12.46 -0.24
N ARG A 7 -15.72 -12.77 0.76
CA ARG A 7 -14.78 -11.83 1.39
C ARG A 7 -13.85 -11.23 0.32
N TRP A 8 -13.98 -9.94 0.06
CA TRP A 8 -12.97 -9.17 -0.67
C TRP A 8 -11.86 -8.83 0.32
N THR A 9 -10.81 -9.65 0.36
CA THR A 9 -9.55 -9.23 0.97
C THR A 9 -8.94 -8.19 0.05
N ALA A 10 -9.10 -6.90 0.39
CA ALA A 10 -8.27 -5.86 -0.19
C ALA A 10 -6.81 -6.22 0.13
N PHE A 11 -6.04 -6.55 -0.92
CA PHE A 11 -4.61 -6.76 -0.78
C PHE A 11 -4.00 -5.38 -0.58
N THR A 12 -3.81 -4.98 0.68
CA THR A 12 -3.02 -3.78 0.93
C THR A 12 -1.58 -4.04 0.47
N LEU A 13 -1.04 -3.19 -0.39
CA LEU A 13 0.37 -3.16 -0.76
C LEU A 13 1.25 -3.31 0.49
N LEU A 14 1.83 -4.49 0.67
CA LEU A 14 2.88 -4.74 1.64
C LEU A 14 4.19 -4.37 0.98
N VAL A 15 4.52 -3.08 0.97
CA VAL A 15 5.90 -2.68 0.71
C VAL A 15 6.71 -3.06 1.96
N ALA A 16 7.14 -4.32 2.01
CA ALA A 16 8.14 -4.75 2.97
C ALA A 16 9.45 -4.05 2.61
N LEU A 17 9.96 -3.23 3.53
CA LEU A 17 11.32 -2.72 3.44
C LEU A 17 12.24 -3.95 3.60
N ALA A 18 12.69 -4.52 2.49
CA ALA A 18 13.56 -5.69 2.51
C ALA A 18 14.90 -5.32 3.16
N LEU A 19 15.16 -5.85 4.36
CA LEU A 19 16.50 -5.94 4.93
C LEU A 19 17.32 -6.88 4.04
N ALA A 20 18.34 -6.33 3.38
CA ALA A 20 19.27 -7.11 2.58
C ALA A 20 20.16 -7.97 3.49
N ILE A 21 19.95 -9.28 3.48
CA ILE A 21 20.98 -10.25 3.87
C ILE A 21 21.53 -10.81 2.55
N ALA A 22 22.76 -10.42 2.23
CA ALA A 22 23.48 -10.93 1.08
C ALA A 22 23.95 -12.36 1.36
N VAL A 23 23.39 -13.34 0.64
CA VAL A 23 24.03 -14.63 0.43
C VAL A 23 24.16 -14.82 -1.08
N GLY A 24 25.41 -14.79 -1.54
CA GLY A 24 25.75 -14.86 -2.95
C GLY A 24 25.47 -16.24 -3.53
N ALA A 25 24.74 -16.27 -4.64
CA ALA A 25 24.83 -17.33 -5.62
C ALA A 25 24.75 -16.69 -7.01
N PHE A 26 25.86 -16.80 -7.73
CA PHE A 26 26.05 -16.33 -9.10
C PHE A 26 25.11 -17.10 -10.05
N ILE A 27 24.14 -16.43 -10.66
CA ILE A 27 23.50 -16.91 -11.89
C ILE A 27 23.83 -15.92 -13.01
N ARG A 28 24.56 -16.43 -14.01
CA ARG A 28 24.95 -15.71 -15.21
C ARG A 28 23.74 -15.44 -16.10
N GLY A 29 23.65 -14.21 -16.61
CA GLY A 29 23.40 -14.01 -18.05
C GLY A 29 21.98 -13.66 -18.48
N GLY A 30 21.55 -12.44 -18.17
CA GLY A 30 20.55 -11.71 -18.94
C GLY A 30 20.75 -10.22 -18.72
N ARG A 31 21.41 -9.51 -19.65
CA ARG A 31 21.42 -8.05 -19.61
C ARG A 31 19.98 -7.58 -19.79
N ALA A 32 19.37 -7.05 -18.73
CA ALA A 32 18.08 -6.39 -18.80
C ALA A 32 18.14 -5.35 -19.94
N PHE A 33 17.22 -5.48 -20.89
CA PHE A 33 17.12 -4.60 -22.06
C PHE A 33 16.69 -3.21 -21.58
N ARG A 34 17.65 -2.37 -21.17
CA ARG A 34 17.40 -0.98 -20.79
C ARG A 34 17.20 -0.16 -22.06
N ARG A 35 16.00 -0.24 -22.65
CA ARG A 35 15.56 0.78 -23.59
C ARG A 35 15.21 2.03 -22.76
N PRO A 36 15.75 3.22 -23.07
CA PRO A 36 15.20 4.44 -22.50
C PRO A 36 13.70 4.46 -22.78
N LEU A 37 12.88 4.75 -21.77
CA LEU A 37 11.44 4.94 -21.94
C LEU A 37 11.28 6.03 -22.99
N GLY A 38 10.82 5.66 -24.19
CA GLY A 38 10.65 6.60 -25.30
C GLY A 38 9.64 7.66 -24.89
N VAL A 39 10.02 8.94 -24.99
CA VAL A 39 9.09 10.05 -24.73
C VAL A 39 7.93 9.93 -25.72
N GLY A 40 6.69 9.93 -25.23
CA GLY A 40 5.50 9.87 -26.08
C GLY A 40 5.13 8.49 -26.62
N GLN A 41 5.77 7.41 -26.15
CA GLN A 41 5.40 6.04 -26.52
C GLN A 41 5.18 5.15 -25.30
N GLU A 42 4.16 4.31 -25.36
CA GLU A 42 3.88 3.36 -24.29
C GLU A 42 5.05 2.37 -24.11
N PRO A 43 5.62 2.28 -22.90
CA PRO A 43 6.73 1.40 -22.65
C PRO A 43 6.31 -0.08 -22.59
N THR A 44 7.24 -0.94 -22.98
CA THR A 44 7.18 -2.38 -22.71
C THR A 44 8.11 -2.68 -21.53
N ILE A 45 7.63 -3.41 -20.54
CA ILE A 45 8.37 -3.77 -19.33
C ILE A 45 8.61 -5.28 -19.24
N SER A 46 9.66 -5.68 -18.56
CA SER A 46 9.92 -7.06 -18.14
C SER A 46 9.17 -7.37 -16.83
N LEU A 47 8.31 -8.39 -16.87
CA LEU A 47 7.48 -8.83 -15.73
C LEU A 47 7.88 -10.22 -15.27
N TYR A 48 8.33 -10.34 -14.02
CA TYR A 48 8.57 -11.61 -13.35
C TYR A 48 7.26 -12.19 -12.80
N LEU A 49 6.94 -13.43 -13.15
CA LEU A 49 5.76 -14.16 -12.71
C LEU A 49 6.12 -15.04 -11.50
N HIS A 50 5.89 -14.55 -10.29
CA HIS A 50 6.38 -15.22 -9.06
C HIS A 50 5.90 -16.66 -8.86
N LYS A 51 4.74 -17.03 -9.43
CA LYS A 51 4.18 -18.39 -9.33
C LYS A 51 4.88 -19.40 -10.24
N THR A 52 5.36 -18.97 -11.40
CA THR A 52 5.99 -19.86 -12.40
C THR A 52 7.50 -19.69 -12.47
N GLY A 53 8.04 -18.56 -11.99
CA GLY A 53 9.45 -18.18 -12.12
C GLY A 53 9.80 -17.61 -13.50
N GLU A 54 8.83 -17.51 -14.42
CA GLU A 54 9.07 -17.01 -15.77
C GLU A 54 9.15 -15.49 -15.82
N THR A 55 9.88 -14.97 -16.81
CA THR A 55 9.88 -13.54 -17.14
C THR A 55 9.29 -13.35 -18.53
N LYS A 56 8.38 -12.39 -18.67
CA LYS A 56 7.81 -12.02 -19.98
C LYS A 56 7.89 -10.52 -20.24
N SER A 57 7.88 -10.14 -21.50
CA SER A 57 7.67 -8.75 -21.91
C SER A 57 6.18 -8.45 -21.97
N ILE A 58 5.76 -7.29 -21.45
CA ILE A 58 4.36 -6.86 -21.45
C ILE A 58 4.27 -5.34 -21.65
N LYS A 59 3.22 -4.89 -22.35
CA LYS A 59 2.90 -3.48 -22.48
C LYS A 59 2.47 -2.89 -21.13
N MET A 60 2.87 -1.66 -20.85
CA MET A 60 2.60 -1.02 -19.56
C MET A 60 1.11 -1.00 -19.22
N GLU A 61 0.25 -0.61 -20.17
CA GLU A 61 -1.18 -0.49 -19.92
C GLU A 61 -1.84 -1.87 -19.71
N ASP A 62 -1.37 -2.92 -20.40
CA ASP A 62 -1.81 -4.30 -20.15
C ASP A 62 -1.42 -4.76 -18.74
N TYR A 63 -0.22 -4.42 -18.28
CA TYR A 63 0.21 -4.69 -16.90
C TYR A 63 -0.64 -3.94 -15.88
N ILE A 64 -0.91 -2.65 -16.11
CA ILE A 64 -1.69 -1.80 -15.21
C ILE A 64 -3.14 -2.29 -15.09
N GLN A 65 -3.75 -2.84 -16.14
CA GLN A 65 -5.07 -3.49 -16.02
C GLN A 65 -5.05 -4.62 -14.98
N GLY A 66 -4.02 -5.47 -15.01
CA GLY A 66 -3.88 -6.56 -14.04
C GLY A 66 -3.60 -6.09 -12.62
N VAL A 67 -2.91 -4.96 -12.45
CA VAL A 67 -2.70 -4.34 -11.12
C VAL A 67 -4.01 -3.76 -10.58
N VAL A 68 -4.71 -2.94 -11.37
CA VAL A 68 -5.98 -2.32 -10.94
C VAL A 68 -7.01 -3.39 -10.56
N ALA A 69 -7.12 -4.47 -11.35
CA ALA A 69 -8.02 -5.58 -11.07
C ALA A 69 -7.65 -6.41 -9.82
N ALA A 70 -6.40 -6.31 -9.36
CA ALA A 70 -5.94 -6.96 -8.14
C ALA A 70 -6.14 -6.09 -6.89
N GLU A 71 -5.91 -4.77 -7.04
CA GLU A 71 -5.88 -3.81 -5.93
C GLU A 71 -7.28 -3.33 -5.54
N MET A 72 -8.22 -3.23 -6.50
CA MET A 72 -9.59 -2.79 -6.27
C MET A 72 -10.60 -3.79 -6.84
N ASP A 73 -11.82 -3.79 -6.29
CA ASP A 73 -12.92 -4.54 -6.90
C ASP A 73 -13.21 -3.98 -8.30
N PRO A 74 -13.09 -4.78 -9.36
CA PRO A 74 -13.28 -4.35 -10.75
C PRO A 74 -14.67 -3.73 -11.04
N ASN A 75 -15.66 -3.92 -10.17
CA ASN A 75 -17.01 -3.37 -10.34
C ASN A 75 -17.20 -1.99 -9.69
N TRP A 76 -16.18 -1.46 -9.04
CA TRP A 76 -16.24 -0.10 -8.49
C TRP A 76 -16.33 0.98 -9.58
N PRO A 77 -16.76 2.20 -9.23
CA PRO A 77 -16.88 3.29 -10.19
C PRO A 77 -15.60 3.49 -11.01
N VAL A 78 -15.76 3.68 -12.32
CA VAL A 78 -14.65 3.82 -13.28
C VAL A 78 -13.66 4.91 -12.85
N ASN A 79 -14.14 6.04 -12.31
CA ASN A 79 -13.26 7.13 -11.86
C ASN A 79 -12.36 6.73 -10.67
N ALA A 80 -12.83 5.85 -9.78
CA ALA A 80 -12.02 5.34 -8.67
C ALA A 80 -10.95 4.37 -9.19
N LEU A 81 -11.32 3.47 -10.10
CA LEU A 81 -10.38 2.56 -10.78
C LEU A 81 -9.34 3.33 -11.61
N ALA A 82 -9.75 4.45 -12.23
CA ALA A 82 -8.89 5.30 -13.03
C ALA A 82 -7.88 6.07 -12.16
N ALA A 83 -8.29 6.56 -10.98
CA ALA A 83 -7.35 7.14 -10.01
C ALA A 83 -6.29 6.11 -9.58
N GLN A 84 -6.72 4.86 -9.32
CA GLN A 84 -5.80 3.76 -9.02
C GLN A 84 -4.88 3.41 -10.18
N ALA A 85 -5.36 3.44 -11.42
CA ALA A 85 -4.54 3.21 -12.61
C ALA A 85 -3.39 4.22 -12.72
N ILE A 86 -3.69 5.50 -12.49
CA ILE A 86 -2.69 6.58 -12.49
C ILE A 86 -1.64 6.37 -11.39
N LEU A 87 -2.05 6.02 -10.16
CA LEU A 87 -1.10 5.76 -9.07
C LEU A 87 -0.26 4.50 -9.32
N ALA A 88 -0.87 3.40 -9.78
CA ALA A 88 -0.17 2.16 -10.13
C ALA A 88 0.86 2.40 -11.23
N ARG A 89 0.53 3.19 -12.26
CA ARG A 89 1.45 3.59 -13.34
C ARG A 89 2.61 4.44 -12.81
N THR A 90 2.30 5.42 -11.97
CA THR A 90 3.28 6.29 -11.32
C THR A 90 4.27 5.48 -10.47
N PHE A 91 3.75 4.57 -9.65
CA PHE A 91 4.57 3.65 -8.84
C PHE A 91 5.47 2.79 -9.72
N THR A 92 4.89 2.14 -10.74
CA THR A 92 5.62 1.23 -11.63
C THR A 92 6.78 1.95 -12.31
N LEU A 93 6.52 3.13 -12.91
CA LEU A 93 7.56 3.92 -13.57
C LEU A 93 8.65 4.37 -12.60
N LYS A 94 8.28 4.84 -11.40
CA LYS A 94 9.27 5.24 -10.38
C LYS A 94 10.15 4.07 -9.98
N LYS A 95 9.58 2.88 -9.76
CA LYS A 95 10.36 1.69 -9.44
C LYS A 95 11.27 1.24 -10.57
N VAL A 96 10.81 1.32 -11.82
CA VAL A 96 11.66 1.05 -12.99
C VAL A 96 12.82 2.03 -13.06
N GLN A 97 12.60 3.33 -12.83
CA GLN A 97 13.66 4.34 -12.74
C GLN A 97 14.67 4.06 -11.62
N GLU A 98 14.22 3.46 -10.51
CA GLU A 98 15.04 3.04 -9.36
C GLU A 98 15.76 1.69 -9.59
N GLY A 99 15.59 1.07 -10.76
CA GLY A 99 16.25 -0.16 -11.16
C GLY A 99 15.39 -1.42 -11.07
N GLY A 100 14.07 -1.28 -10.95
CA GLY A 100 13.10 -2.37 -10.94
C GLY A 100 13.25 -3.32 -9.75
N VAL A 101 12.89 -4.58 -9.96
CA VAL A 101 13.05 -5.67 -9.00
C VAL A 101 14.47 -6.23 -9.12
N LYS A 102 15.43 -5.57 -8.45
CA LYS A 102 16.88 -5.85 -8.58
C LYS A 102 17.25 -7.32 -8.37
N ALA A 103 16.62 -7.99 -7.40
CA ALA A 103 16.87 -9.40 -7.11
C ALA A 103 16.47 -10.35 -8.26
N ARG A 104 15.56 -9.90 -9.14
CA ARG A 104 15.07 -10.66 -10.30
C ARG A 104 15.67 -10.16 -11.62
N GLY A 105 16.28 -8.97 -11.63
CA GLY A 105 16.74 -8.32 -12.85
C GLY A 105 15.60 -7.92 -13.80
N THR A 106 14.39 -7.72 -13.28
CA THR A 106 13.19 -7.34 -14.04
C THR A 106 12.66 -5.96 -13.63
N ASP A 107 11.82 -5.38 -14.47
CA ASP A 107 11.19 -4.08 -14.23
C ASP A 107 10.11 -4.18 -13.14
N ALA A 108 9.30 -5.24 -13.19
CA ALA A 108 8.22 -5.51 -12.27
C ALA A 108 8.16 -6.98 -11.84
N SER A 109 7.39 -7.26 -10.79
CA SER A 109 7.04 -8.60 -10.29
C SER A 109 5.55 -8.67 -9.99
N THR A 110 4.98 -9.88 -10.08
CA THR A 110 3.60 -10.14 -9.65
C THR A 110 3.49 -10.53 -8.17
N SER A 111 4.61 -10.55 -7.43
CA SER A 111 4.60 -10.77 -5.97
C SER A 111 4.30 -9.45 -5.24
N THR A 112 3.34 -9.47 -4.32
CA THR A 112 3.03 -8.32 -3.45
C THR A 112 4.15 -7.99 -2.47
N GLU A 113 5.06 -8.94 -2.20
CA GLU A 113 6.22 -8.71 -1.33
C GLU A 113 7.35 -7.98 -2.06
N GLU A 114 7.40 -8.09 -3.39
CA GLU A 114 8.46 -7.52 -4.22
C GLU A 114 8.00 -6.25 -4.95
N PHE A 115 6.70 -6.14 -5.26
CA PHE A 115 6.16 -5.11 -6.13
C PHE A 115 4.68 -4.78 -5.86
N GLN A 116 3.75 -5.13 -6.76
CA GLN A 116 2.30 -4.83 -6.66
C GLN A 116 1.47 -6.09 -6.86
N ALA A 117 0.23 -6.09 -6.37
CA ALA A 117 -0.70 -7.17 -6.64
C ALA A 117 -1.00 -7.24 -8.16
N TYR A 118 -1.24 -8.44 -8.68
CA TYR A 118 -1.50 -8.66 -10.09
C TYR A 118 -2.47 -9.83 -10.29
N ALA A 119 -3.62 -9.57 -10.90
CA ALA A 119 -4.74 -10.50 -11.07
C ALA A 119 -5.40 -10.30 -12.45
N PRO A 120 -4.73 -10.66 -13.55
CA PRO A 120 -5.22 -10.43 -14.91
C PRO A 120 -6.54 -11.15 -15.21
N GLU A 121 -6.82 -12.25 -14.50
CA GLU A 121 -8.07 -13.00 -14.61
C GLU A 121 -9.31 -12.23 -14.11
N LYS A 122 -9.10 -11.12 -13.37
CA LYS A 122 -10.18 -10.26 -12.85
C LYS A 122 -10.48 -9.04 -13.74
N ILE A 123 -9.74 -8.85 -14.84
CA ILE A 123 -9.92 -7.68 -15.70
C ILE A 123 -11.31 -7.73 -16.36
N ASN A 124 -12.12 -6.69 -16.14
CA ASN A 124 -13.41 -6.47 -16.79
C ASN A 124 -13.42 -5.16 -17.60
N ASP A 125 -14.54 -4.82 -18.23
CA ASP A 125 -14.66 -3.62 -19.06
C ASP A 125 -14.48 -2.31 -18.29
N ASN A 126 -14.85 -2.28 -17.00
CA ASN A 126 -14.63 -1.10 -16.16
C ASN A 126 -13.14 -0.85 -15.94
N VAL A 127 -12.36 -1.91 -15.65
CA VAL A 127 -10.91 -1.81 -15.53
C VAL A 127 -10.28 -1.38 -16.84
N ARG A 128 -10.66 -2.00 -17.98
CA ARG A 128 -10.15 -1.62 -19.30
C ARG A 128 -10.40 -0.13 -19.60
N ARG A 129 -11.63 0.32 -19.39
CA ARG A 129 -12.04 1.72 -19.59
C ARG A 129 -11.31 2.68 -18.66
N ALA A 130 -11.12 2.32 -17.39
CA ALA A 130 -10.40 3.14 -16.43
C ALA A 130 -8.91 3.34 -16.83
N VAL A 131 -8.26 2.26 -17.27
CA VAL A 131 -6.87 2.31 -17.72
C VAL A 131 -6.75 3.09 -19.04
N GLU A 132 -7.64 2.84 -20.00
CA GLU A 132 -7.62 3.54 -21.30
C GLU A 132 -7.89 5.05 -21.16
N ASN A 133 -8.89 5.44 -20.36
CA ASN A 133 -9.22 6.85 -20.12
C ASN A 133 -8.08 7.63 -19.45
N THR A 134 -7.15 6.93 -18.78
CA THR A 134 -6.01 7.54 -18.08
C THR A 134 -4.67 7.11 -18.67
N ARG A 135 -4.68 6.63 -19.91
CA ARG A 135 -3.50 6.13 -20.61
C ARG A 135 -2.36 7.14 -20.54
N GLY A 136 -1.22 6.68 -20.04
CA GLY A 136 0.00 7.48 -19.89
C GLY A 136 -0.05 8.57 -18.82
N LEU A 137 -1.15 8.78 -18.11
CA LEU A 137 -1.20 9.77 -17.03
C LEU A 137 -0.44 9.27 -15.79
N VAL A 138 0.42 10.14 -15.26
CA VAL A 138 1.25 9.92 -14.06
C VAL A 138 1.19 11.13 -13.14
N VAL A 139 1.53 10.93 -11.86
CA VAL A 139 1.56 12.00 -10.86
C VAL A 139 2.99 12.42 -10.53
N LYS A 140 3.25 13.72 -10.55
CA LYS A 140 4.54 14.30 -10.19
C LYS A 140 4.41 15.37 -9.12
N SER A 141 5.50 15.59 -8.38
CA SER A 141 5.69 16.75 -7.50
C SER A 141 7.13 17.22 -7.68
N GLY A 142 7.33 18.53 -7.86
CA GLY A 142 8.65 19.10 -8.16
C GLY A 142 9.32 18.48 -9.40
N GLY A 143 8.54 18.13 -10.42
CA GLY A 143 9.03 17.50 -11.66
C GLY A 143 9.43 16.02 -11.54
N ARG A 144 9.32 15.40 -10.36
CA ARG A 144 9.67 14.00 -10.10
C ARG A 144 8.40 13.17 -9.87
N LEU A 145 8.41 11.91 -10.27
CA LEU A 145 7.32 10.97 -9.92
C LEU A 145 7.20 10.88 -8.40
N ILE A 146 5.98 10.93 -7.89
CA ILE A 146 5.74 10.80 -6.45
C ILE A 146 5.88 9.34 -6.00
N ASN A 147 6.07 9.13 -4.70
CA ASN A 147 5.75 7.86 -4.06
C ASN A 147 4.22 7.74 -4.00
N ALA A 148 3.64 7.08 -5.00
CA ALA A 148 2.20 6.93 -5.20
C ALA A 148 1.56 5.91 -4.24
N TRP A 149 1.66 6.16 -2.93
CA TRP A 149 1.13 5.26 -1.90
C TRP A 149 -0.40 5.29 -1.85
N PHE A 150 -0.99 4.13 -1.62
CA PHE A 150 -2.43 3.97 -1.42
C PHE A 150 -2.71 2.84 -0.42
N HIS A 151 -3.90 2.85 0.17
CA HIS A 151 -4.31 1.89 1.18
C HIS A 151 -5.82 1.66 1.14
N ALA A 152 -6.33 0.61 1.80
CA ALA A 152 -7.75 0.27 1.75
C ALA A 152 -8.64 1.36 2.39
N ALA A 153 -8.49 1.62 3.68
CA ALA A 153 -9.29 2.59 4.44
C ALA A 153 -8.43 3.40 5.43
N GLY A 154 -8.57 4.72 5.42
CA GLY A 154 -7.84 5.63 6.30
C GLY A 154 -8.41 5.70 7.73
N GLY A 155 -9.57 5.12 7.99
CA GLY A 155 -10.30 5.39 9.23
C GLY A 155 -10.91 6.78 9.15
N PRO A 156 -10.86 7.63 10.18
CA PRO A 156 -11.42 8.98 10.08
C PRO A 156 -10.62 9.93 9.17
N GLN A 157 -9.31 9.71 9.02
CA GLN A 157 -8.43 10.54 8.19
C GLN A 157 -7.17 9.81 7.75
N THR A 158 -6.54 10.23 6.64
CA THR A 158 -5.25 9.70 6.16
C THR A 158 -4.10 10.10 7.09
N ALA A 159 -2.97 9.39 7.00
CA ALA A 159 -1.75 9.73 7.73
C ALA A 159 -1.23 11.10 7.28
N ALA A 160 -0.71 11.88 8.22
CA ALA A 160 -0.20 13.22 7.96
C ALA A 160 1.14 13.22 7.21
N SER A 161 1.88 12.12 7.26
CA SER A 161 3.15 11.97 6.54
C SER A 161 3.49 10.50 6.28
N ALA A 162 4.47 10.28 5.40
CA ALA A 162 5.05 8.96 5.18
C ALA A 162 5.74 8.43 6.45
N VAL A 163 6.35 9.30 7.24
CA VAL A 163 6.96 8.94 8.54
C VAL A 163 5.90 8.41 9.50
N GLU A 164 4.75 9.08 9.61
CA GLU A 164 3.71 8.65 10.55
C GLU A 164 3.08 7.30 10.17
N GLY A 165 2.73 7.10 8.90
CA GLY A 165 1.99 5.91 8.49
C GLY A 165 2.87 4.71 8.11
N LEU A 166 4.10 4.95 7.65
CA LEU A 166 5.01 3.93 7.13
C LEU A 166 6.37 3.86 7.86
N ASP A 167 6.69 4.82 8.73
CA ASP A 167 8.04 4.98 9.29
C ASP A 167 9.12 5.12 8.19
N PHE A 168 8.75 5.80 7.10
CA PHE A 168 9.58 5.98 5.91
C PHE A 168 10.29 7.33 5.93
N HIS A 169 11.63 7.32 5.86
CA HIS A 169 12.50 8.50 6.02
C HIS A 169 13.42 8.75 4.83
N GLN A 170 13.46 7.86 3.84
CA GLN A 170 14.46 7.84 2.77
C GLN A 170 14.25 8.95 1.73
N GLU A 171 13.02 9.37 1.49
CA GLU A 171 12.67 10.45 0.56
C GLU A 171 11.55 11.30 1.16
N PRO A 172 11.72 12.64 1.28
CA PRO A 172 10.65 13.53 1.68
C PRO A 172 9.45 13.42 0.74
N ALA A 173 8.24 13.40 1.32
CA ALA A 173 6.99 13.33 0.58
C ALA A 173 6.07 14.51 0.95
N PRO A 174 6.42 15.75 0.57
CA PRO A 174 5.67 16.96 0.96
C PRO A 174 4.24 17.00 0.42
N TYR A 175 3.95 16.23 -0.63
CA TYR A 175 2.61 16.04 -1.19
C TYR A 175 1.69 15.20 -0.31
N VAL A 176 2.22 14.45 0.66
CA VAL A 176 1.43 13.67 1.63
C VAL A 176 1.03 14.55 2.80
N HIS A 177 -0.25 14.53 3.13
CA HIS A 177 -0.84 15.27 4.23
C HIS A 177 -2.10 14.54 4.73
N SER A 178 -2.56 14.90 5.93
CA SER A 178 -3.78 14.32 6.48
C SER A 178 -5.00 15.00 5.89
N VAL A 179 -5.92 14.20 5.36
CA VAL A 179 -7.25 14.62 4.93
C VAL A 179 -8.29 13.71 5.55
N LYS A 180 -9.48 14.24 5.78
CA LYS A 180 -10.64 13.43 6.16
C LYS A 180 -10.83 12.33 5.12
N ASP A 181 -11.08 11.09 5.56
CA ASP A 181 -11.35 10.00 4.63
C ASP A 181 -12.87 9.81 4.45
N PRO A 182 -13.45 10.17 3.28
CA PRO A 182 -14.87 9.95 3.02
C PRO A 182 -15.22 8.46 2.93
N GLY A 183 -14.23 7.59 2.75
CA GLY A 183 -14.38 6.14 2.67
C GLY A 183 -14.93 5.53 3.95
N LEU A 184 -14.74 6.15 5.12
CA LEU A 184 -15.25 5.64 6.40
C LEU A 184 -16.77 5.41 6.39
N ALA A 185 -17.52 6.23 5.63
CA ALA A 185 -18.96 6.11 5.52
C ALA A 185 -19.41 4.84 4.79
N ILE A 186 -18.62 4.36 3.82
CA ILE A 186 -18.99 3.27 2.90
C ILE A 186 -18.13 2.02 3.03
N ALA A 187 -17.04 2.08 3.82
CA ALA A 187 -16.16 0.94 4.06
C ALA A 187 -16.90 -0.21 4.78
N PRO A 188 -16.42 -1.47 4.67
CA PRO A 188 -16.96 -2.60 5.40
C PRO A 188 -16.89 -2.38 6.92
N PRO A 189 -17.81 -2.98 7.72
CA PRO A 189 -17.82 -2.81 9.17
C PRO A 189 -16.45 -3.06 9.84
N GLU A 190 -15.73 -4.07 9.37
CA GLU A 190 -14.40 -4.44 9.86
C GLU A 190 -13.31 -3.39 9.58
N ASP A 191 -13.49 -2.52 8.60
CA ASP A 191 -12.61 -1.38 8.34
C ASP A 191 -13.07 -0.13 9.08
N LYS A 192 -14.36 -0.03 9.43
CA LYS A 192 -14.87 1.08 10.26
C LYS A 192 -14.47 0.93 11.73
N ALA A 193 -14.44 -0.29 12.23
CA ALA A 193 -13.99 -0.64 13.56
C ALA A 193 -13.52 -2.11 13.59
N TRP A 194 -12.27 -2.33 13.99
CA TRP A 194 -11.71 -3.67 14.17
C TRP A 194 -11.27 -3.91 15.61
N SER A 195 -11.24 -5.19 15.98
CA SER A 195 -10.64 -5.69 17.21
C SER A 195 -9.72 -6.85 16.88
N ALA A 196 -8.47 -6.79 17.32
CA ALA A 196 -7.46 -7.81 17.09
C ALA A 196 -6.88 -8.27 18.42
N SER A 197 -6.69 -9.58 18.57
CA SER A 197 -6.14 -10.14 19.81
C SER A 197 -4.94 -11.01 19.54
N PHE A 198 -3.88 -10.76 20.30
CA PHE A 198 -2.59 -11.44 20.20
C PHE A 198 -2.21 -11.98 21.58
N SER A 199 -1.50 -13.11 21.63
CA SER A 199 -0.85 -13.56 22.86
C SER A 199 0.32 -12.64 23.22
N LYS A 200 0.75 -12.67 24.48
CA LYS A 200 1.98 -11.99 24.90
C LYS A 200 3.21 -12.52 24.15
N ASP A 201 3.24 -13.82 23.83
CA ASP A 201 4.33 -14.43 23.07
C ASP A 201 4.38 -13.94 21.62
N GLU A 202 3.23 -13.75 20.97
CA GLU A 202 3.15 -13.14 19.64
C GLU A 202 3.71 -11.71 19.65
N LEU A 203 3.33 -10.90 20.65
CA LEU A 203 3.88 -9.55 20.82
C LEU A 203 5.38 -9.56 21.11
N ALA A 204 5.85 -10.42 22.01
CA ALA A 204 7.27 -10.51 22.34
C ALA A 204 8.09 -10.92 21.12
N THR A 205 7.59 -11.85 20.31
CA THR A 205 8.23 -12.26 19.06
C THR A 205 8.29 -11.11 18.06
N ALA A 206 7.19 -10.36 17.90
CA ALA A 206 7.16 -9.20 17.03
C ALA A 206 8.15 -8.10 17.49
N VAL A 207 8.21 -7.81 18.78
CA VAL A 207 9.17 -6.83 19.35
C VAL A 207 10.61 -7.28 19.17
N ARG A 208 10.93 -8.56 19.41
CA ARG A 208 12.26 -9.12 19.16
C ARG A 208 12.66 -9.01 17.69
N LYS A 209 11.73 -9.26 16.76
CA LYS A 209 11.96 -9.10 15.31
C LYS A 209 12.31 -7.65 14.93
N ILE A 210 11.73 -6.67 15.62
CA ILE A 210 11.95 -5.23 15.35
C ILE A 210 13.24 -4.72 16.00
N THR A 211 13.49 -5.13 17.25
CA THR A 211 14.51 -4.50 18.11
C THR A 211 15.74 -5.36 18.38
N GLY A 212 15.67 -6.66 18.12
CA GLY A 212 16.67 -7.64 18.57
C GLY A 212 16.65 -7.90 20.08
N GLN A 213 15.75 -7.28 20.84
CA GLN A 213 15.72 -7.32 22.31
C GLN A 213 14.43 -7.93 22.84
N ASP A 214 14.53 -8.54 24.03
CA ASP A 214 13.37 -9.05 24.77
C ASP A 214 12.64 -7.91 25.50
N PRO A 215 11.32 -7.71 25.26
CA PRO A 215 10.52 -6.74 26.01
C PRO A 215 10.36 -7.06 27.51
N GLY A 216 10.79 -8.24 27.95
CA GLY A 216 10.54 -8.74 29.29
C GLY A 216 9.07 -9.08 29.52
N PRO A 217 8.64 -9.26 30.78
CA PRO A 217 7.24 -9.53 31.09
C PRO A 217 6.31 -8.44 30.55
N ILE A 218 5.39 -8.80 29.66
CA ILE A 218 4.39 -7.88 29.12
C ILE A 218 3.26 -7.74 30.15
N THR A 219 3.44 -6.83 31.10
CA THR A 219 2.41 -6.43 32.08
C THR A 219 1.59 -5.24 31.61
N SER A 220 2.16 -4.40 30.73
CA SER A 220 1.47 -3.26 30.12
C SER A 220 1.77 -3.18 28.62
N VAL A 221 0.80 -2.66 27.87
CA VAL A 221 0.96 -2.22 26.48
C VAL A 221 0.19 -0.91 26.33
N ARG A 222 0.84 0.14 25.83
CA ARG A 222 0.20 1.45 25.63
C ARG A 222 0.71 2.16 24.40
N ILE A 223 -0.12 3.06 23.87
CA ILE A 223 0.31 4.00 22.83
C ILE A 223 1.21 5.03 23.51
N ALA A 224 2.50 5.02 23.17
CA ALA A 224 3.48 5.95 23.75
C ALA A 224 3.45 7.30 23.02
N GLU A 225 3.18 7.29 21.72
CA GLU A 225 3.14 8.50 20.89
C GLU A 225 2.11 8.36 19.77
N LYS A 226 1.41 9.45 19.48
CA LYS A 226 0.54 9.58 18.30
C LYS A 226 1.09 10.67 17.38
N GLY A 227 1.03 10.43 16.08
CA GLY A 227 1.30 11.44 15.06
C GLY A 227 0.11 12.39 14.86
N PRO A 228 0.26 13.38 13.97
CA PRO A 228 -0.75 14.42 13.76
C PRO A 228 -2.10 13.89 13.27
N SER A 229 -2.12 12.75 12.56
CA SER A 229 -3.37 12.11 12.16
C SER A 229 -4.03 11.31 13.29
N GLY A 230 -3.40 11.18 14.46
CA GLY A 230 -3.87 10.36 15.58
C GLY A 230 -3.47 8.89 15.50
N ARG A 231 -2.69 8.50 14.49
CA ARG A 231 -2.10 7.15 14.39
C ARG A 231 -1.01 6.99 15.44
N ALA A 232 -0.90 5.79 16.00
CA ALA A 232 0.19 5.44 16.90
C ALA A 232 1.51 5.34 16.12
N THR A 233 2.44 6.27 16.39
CA THR A 233 3.80 6.25 15.84
C THR A 233 4.72 5.42 16.70
N LYS A 234 4.49 5.40 18.02
CA LYS A 234 5.23 4.56 18.98
C LYS A 234 4.29 3.82 19.92
N ILE A 235 4.59 2.55 20.16
CA ILE A 235 3.86 1.67 21.06
C ILE A 235 4.85 1.10 22.07
N GLU A 236 4.52 1.23 23.35
CA GLU A 236 5.27 0.59 24.42
C GLU A 236 4.71 -0.81 24.67
N VAL A 237 5.59 -1.81 24.66
CA VAL A 237 5.29 -3.23 24.91
C VAL A 237 6.29 -3.74 25.96
N GLY A 238 5.81 -4.01 27.18
CA GLY A 238 6.71 -4.32 28.29
C GLY A 238 7.63 -3.13 28.59
N LYS A 239 8.96 -3.33 28.61
CA LYS A 239 9.93 -2.26 28.84
C LYS A 239 10.42 -1.55 27.56
N LEU A 240 9.98 -1.99 26.38
CA LEU A 240 10.49 -1.50 25.10
C LEU A 240 9.45 -0.62 24.40
N THR A 241 9.93 0.41 23.70
CA THR A 241 9.12 1.21 22.79
C THR A 241 9.49 0.88 21.36
N VAL A 242 8.50 0.56 20.53
CA VAL A 242 8.68 0.19 19.12
C VAL A 242 7.88 1.09 18.20
N SER A 243 8.32 1.17 16.94
CA SER A 243 7.57 1.83 15.86
C SER A 243 6.21 1.15 15.67
N GLY A 244 5.14 1.95 15.62
CA GLY A 244 3.77 1.47 15.39
C GLY A 244 3.62 0.78 14.02
N PRO A 245 4.06 1.41 12.91
CA PRO A 245 4.10 0.78 11.60
C PRO A 245 4.90 -0.54 11.58
N ALA A 246 6.07 -0.59 12.24
CA ALA A 246 6.87 -1.81 12.31
C ALA A 246 6.16 -2.93 13.09
N LEU A 247 5.53 -2.59 14.22
CA LEU A 247 4.75 -3.55 15.02
C LEU A 247 3.56 -4.11 14.24
N ARG A 248 2.85 -3.26 13.49
CA ARG A 248 1.78 -3.68 12.58
C ARG A 248 2.26 -4.71 11.56
N LEU A 249 3.39 -4.46 10.90
CA LEU A 249 3.94 -5.40 9.92
C LEU A 249 4.38 -6.71 10.58
N ALA A 250 5.03 -6.63 11.75
CA ALA A 250 5.52 -7.80 12.47
C ALA A 250 4.39 -8.70 13.03
N LEU A 251 3.24 -8.13 13.38
CA LEU A 251 2.06 -8.86 13.87
C LEU A 251 1.14 -9.38 12.75
N GLY A 252 1.41 -9.03 11.50
CA GLY A 252 0.54 -9.30 10.36
C GLY A 252 -0.39 -8.12 10.09
N SER A 253 -0.24 -7.54 8.89
CA SER A 253 -0.91 -6.29 8.51
C SER A 253 -2.42 -6.43 8.27
N ASP A 254 -2.89 -7.66 8.12
CA ASP A 254 -4.30 -8.11 8.03
C ASP A 254 -4.93 -8.30 9.43
N ARG A 255 -4.09 -8.61 10.44
CA ARG A 255 -4.51 -8.77 11.83
C ARG A 255 -4.51 -7.45 12.58
N LEU A 256 -3.38 -6.74 12.61
CA LEU A 256 -3.33 -5.36 13.10
C LEU A 256 -3.61 -4.42 11.92
N ARG A 257 -4.89 -4.27 11.59
CA ARG A 257 -5.31 -3.67 10.31
C ARG A 257 -4.73 -2.28 10.06
N SER A 258 -4.60 -1.43 11.08
CA SER A 258 -4.00 -0.11 10.96
C SER A 258 -3.28 0.30 12.25
N THR A 259 -2.57 1.43 12.21
CA THR A 259 -2.02 2.10 13.40
C THR A 259 -2.96 3.18 13.95
N PHE A 260 -4.17 3.35 13.39
CA PHE A 260 -5.20 4.20 13.99
C PHE A 260 -5.89 3.41 15.12
N ILE A 261 -5.16 3.29 16.24
CA ILE A 261 -5.54 2.51 17.41
C ILE A 261 -6.37 3.39 18.36
N THR A 262 -7.59 2.95 18.64
CA THR A 262 -8.54 3.61 19.54
C THR A 262 -8.49 3.03 20.96
N GLY A 263 -7.94 1.82 21.13
CA GLY A 263 -7.72 1.25 22.45
C GLY A 263 -6.76 0.07 22.46
N VAL A 264 -6.07 -0.11 23.58
CA VAL A 264 -5.21 -1.27 23.86
C VAL A 264 -5.49 -1.76 25.27
N GLU A 265 -5.58 -3.07 25.45
CA GLU A 265 -5.92 -3.67 26.73
C GLU A 265 -5.20 -5.01 26.92
N VAL A 266 -4.59 -5.21 28.10
CA VAL A 266 -3.98 -6.48 28.48
C VAL A 266 -4.97 -7.28 29.34
N ARG A 267 -5.34 -8.48 28.90
CA ARG A 267 -6.23 -9.41 29.62
C ARG A 267 -5.59 -10.80 29.72
N GLY A 268 -5.14 -11.17 30.92
CA GLY A 268 -4.46 -12.45 31.14
C GLY A 268 -3.24 -12.60 30.23
N ASN A 269 -3.22 -13.63 29.37
CA ASN A 269 -2.16 -13.86 28.38
C ASN A 269 -2.39 -13.15 27.03
N ARG A 270 -3.42 -12.31 26.90
CA ARG A 270 -3.77 -11.67 25.63
C ARG A 270 -3.65 -10.15 25.70
N VAL A 271 -3.32 -9.55 24.56
CA VAL A 271 -3.39 -8.11 24.32
C VAL A 271 -4.41 -7.87 23.22
N ILE A 272 -5.38 -7.02 23.49
CA ILE A 272 -6.48 -6.69 22.60
C ILE A 272 -6.27 -5.26 22.11
N PHE A 273 -6.12 -5.11 20.80
CA PHE A 273 -6.09 -3.82 20.11
C PHE A 273 -7.45 -3.56 19.48
N ARG A 274 -7.91 -2.31 19.56
CA ARG A 274 -9.09 -1.80 18.86
C ARG A 274 -8.67 -0.61 18.01
N GLY A 275 -9.25 -0.46 16.83
CA GLY A 275 -8.91 0.63 15.94
C GLY A 275 -9.83 0.75 14.74
N GLN A 276 -9.45 1.61 13.80
CA GLN A 276 -10.22 1.94 12.60
C GLN A 276 -9.33 1.99 11.37
N GLY A 277 -9.90 1.83 10.19
CA GLY A 277 -9.17 1.79 8.92
C GLY A 277 -8.41 0.49 8.71
N TYR A 278 -7.87 0.36 7.51
CA TYR A 278 -7.10 -0.79 7.06
C TYR A 278 -6.01 -0.32 6.09
N GLY A 279 -4.75 -0.58 6.48
CA GLY A 279 -3.56 -0.14 5.77
C GLY A 279 -2.74 0.89 6.53
N HIS A 280 -1.67 1.37 5.89
CA HIS A 280 -0.73 2.34 6.46
C HIS A 280 -1.31 3.75 6.56
N GLY A 281 -2.36 4.07 5.80
CA GLY A 281 -3.04 5.38 5.87
C GLY A 281 -2.40 6.48 5.04
N VAL A 282 -1.22 6.25 4.46
CA VAL A 282 -0.49 7.23 3.65
C VAL A 282 -1.07 7.33 2.24
N GLY A 283 -1.26 8.55 1.73
CA GLY A 283 -1.73 8.80 0.37
C GLY A 283 -3.21 8.48 0.17
N MET A 284 -3.55 7.88 -0.96
CA MET A 284 -4.94 7.66 -1.36
C MET A 284 -5.61 6.52 -0.60
N SER A 285 -6.77 6.78 0.02
CA SER A 285 -7.67 5.70 0.46
C SER A 285 -8.45 5.18 -0.74
N GLN A 286 -8.49 3.86 -0.92
CA GLN A 286 -9.28 3.21 -1.98
C GLN A 286 -10.79 3.36 -1.72
N TRP A 287 -11.24 3.13 -0.48
CA TRP A 287 -12.64 3.41 -0.11
C TRP A 287 -12.98 4.89 -0.20
N GLY A 288 -12.04 5.78 0.11
CA GLY A 288 -12.21 7.21 -0.09
C GLY A 288 -12.28 7.61 -1.56
N ALA A 289 -11.45 7.01 -2.41
CA ALA A 289 -11.51 7.18 -3.87
C ALA A 289 -12.87 6.73 -4.43
N ARG A 290 -13.38 5.59 -3.96
CA ARG A 290 -14.74 5.14 -4.30
C ARG A 290 -15.80 6.14 -3.88
N ALA A 291 -15.78 6.60 -2.62
CA ALA A 291 -16.76 7.55 -2.10
C ALA A 291 -16.77 8.87 -2.89
N LEU A 292 -15.59 9.37 -3.27
CA LEU A 292 -15.46 10.57 -4.09
C LEU A 292 -15.94 10.34 -5.53
N ALA A 293 -15.65 9.18 -6.11
CA ALA A 293 -16.14 8.82 -7.44
C ALA A 293 -17.68 8.69 -7.48
N GLU A 294 -18.30 8.14 -6.42
CA GLU A 294 -19.76 8.09 -6.26
C GLU A 294 -20.38 9.50 -6.14
N GLN A 295 -19.59 10.50 -5.74
CA GLN A 295 -19.97 11.93 -5.74
C GLN A 295 -19.67 12.62 -7.08
N GLY A 296 -19.30 11.88 -8.12
CA GLY A 296 -19.04 12.40 -9.46
C GLY A 296 -17.65 13.00 -9.66
N LYS A 297 -16.72 12.85 -8.69
CA LYS A 297 -15.36 13.38 -8.82
C LYS A 297 -14.58 12.68 -9.94
N SER A 298 -13.79 13.45 -10.68
CA SER A 298 -12.87 12.93 -11.69
C SER A 298 -11.66 12.22 -11.04
N PRO A 299 -10.92 11.36 -11.77
CA PRO A 299 -9.70 10.75 -11.28
C PRO A 299 -8.65 11.78 -10.80
N GLU A 300 -8.54 12.91 -11.51
CA GLU A 300 -7.65 14.02 -11.17
C GLU A 300 -8.07 14.69 -9.85
N GLU A 301 -9.37 14.95 -9.68
CA GLU A 301 -9.91 15.51 -8.43
C GLU A 301 -9.69 14.57 -7.24
N ILE A 302 -9.86 13.27 -7.44
CA ILE A 302 -9.60 12.24 -6.41
C ILE A 302 -8.13 12.27 -6.01
N ILE A 303 -7.20 12.25 -6.96
CA ILE A 303 -5.76 12.28 -6.67
C ILE A 303 -5.38 13.59 -5.96
N LYS A 304 -5.86 14.74 -6.43
CA LYS A 304 -5.60 16.05 -5.80
C LYS A 304 -6.27 16.23 -4.43
N TYR A 305 -7.27 15.41 -4.11
CA TYR A 305 -7.82 15.35 -2.77
C TYR A 305 -6.82 14.75 -1.79
N PHE A 306 -6.16 13.64 -2.17
CA PHE A 306 -5.24 12.90 -1.29
C PHE A 306 -3.78 13.37 -1.36
N PHE A 307 -3.37 14.03 -2.44
CA PHE A 307 -2.02 14.53 -2.64
C PHE A 307 -2.04 16.04 -2.95
N LYS A 308 -1.34 16.86 -2.15
CA LYS A 308 -1.19 18.31 -2.41
C LYS A 308 0.00 18.56 -3.32
N ASP A 309 -0.03 19.70 -4.02
CA ASP A 309 1.09 20.21 -4.81
C ASP A 309 1.65 19.18 -5.80
N VAL A 310 0.72 18.42 -6.41
CA VAL A 310 0.99 17.46 -7.47
C VAL A 310 0.44 17.93 -8.81
N THR A 311 1.15 17.56 -9.87
CA THR A 311 0.70 17.68 -11.26
C THR A 311 0.40 16.31 -11.81
N LEU A 312 -0.62 16.23 -12.66
CA LEU A 312 -0.85 15.06 -13.50
C LEU A 312 -0.33 15.38 -14.90
N GLU A 313 0.51 14.51 -15.44
CA GLU A 313 1.16 14.70 -16.72
C GLU A 313 1.02 13.45 -17.58
N LYS A 314 0.91 13.65 -18.89
CA LYS A 314 0.87 12.56 -19.86
C LYS A 314 2.30 12.20 -20.26
N ALA A 315 2.73 10.99 -19.92
CA ALA A 315 4.04 10.45 -20.28
C ALA A 315 4.07 9.84 -21.70
N TRP A 316 2.93 9.34 -22.18
CA TRP A 316 2.69 8.87 -23.55
C TRP A 316 1.21 9.00 -23.93
#